data_AF-A0A5Y4PF01-F1
#
_entry.id   AF-A0A5Y4PF01-F1
#
_cell.length_a   1.000
_cell.length_b   1.000
_cell.length_c   1.000
_cell.angle_alpha   90.00
_cell.angle_beta   90.00
_cell.angle_gamma   90.00
#
_symmetry.space_group_name_H-M   'P 1'
#
loop_
_entity.id
_entity.type
_entity.pdbx_description
1 polymer ?
#
loop_
_entity_poly.entity_id
_entity_poly.type
_entity_poly.pdbx_seq_one_letter_code
_entity_poly.pdbx_strand_id
1 'polypeptide(L)'
;IIVTGQDPRGLPEFSALREEINKSSHPSQPELNWKLVESLALAIFKAHGVDLHTATYYTLARTRTHGLAGFCEGVELLAAMIS
;
A
#
# COMPACT_ATOMS: atom_id res chain seq x y z
N ILE A 1 -7.19 12.98 11.67
CA ILE A 1 -5.94 12.73 12.40
C ILE A 1 -5.38 11.43 11.86
N ILE A 2 -4.20 11.47 11.21
CA ILE A 2 -3.51 10.25 10.79
C ILE A 2 -2.88 9.66 12.04
N VAL A 3 -3.23 8.42 12.38
CA VAL A 3 -2.57 7.68 13.46
C VAL A 3 -1.40 6.96 12.84
N THR A 4 -0.19 7.42 13.14
CA THR A 4 1.03 6.76 12.67
C THR A 4 1.18 5.41 13.35
N GLY A 5 1.30 4.36 12.55
CA GLY A 5 1.43 3.00 13.05
C GLY A 5 2.84 2.64 13.52
N GLN A 6 2.93 1.56 14.29
CA GLN A 6 4.21 0.91 14.58
C GLN A 6 4.66 0.06 13.37
N ASP A 7 5.82 -0.56 13.48
CA ASP A 7 6.42 -1.36 12.42
C ASP A 7 5.46 -2.45 11.86
N PRO A 8 5.04 -2.37 10.59
CA PRO A 8 4.06 -3.28 10.00
C PRO A 8 4.67 -4.65 9.63
N ARG A 9 5.98 -4.84 9.74
CA ARG A 9 6.67 -6.06 9.26
C ARG A 9 6.27 -7.33 10.00
N GLY A 10 5.74 -7.20 11.22
CA GLY A 10 5.19 -8.33 11.98
C GLY A 10 3.82 -8.81 11.50
N LEU A 11 3.18 -8.10 10.57
CA LEU A 11 1.80 -8.35 10.18
C LEU A 11 1.70 -9.37 9.04
N PRO A 12 0.78 -10.34 9.14
CA PRO A 12 0.53 -11.28 8.05
C PRO A 12 0.04 -10.55 6.79
N GLU A 13 -0.75 -9.49 6.93
CA GLU A 13 -1.22 -8.66 5.82
C GLU A 13 -0.08 -7.97 5.09
N PHE A 14 0.94 -7.51 5.84
CA PHE A 14 2.12 -6.87 5.25
C PHE A 14 2.97 -7.88 4.48
N SER A 15 3.09 -9.11 5.00
CA SER A 15 3.78 -10.20 4.31
C SER A 15 3.09 -10.55 2.98
N ALA A 16 1.76 -10.71 3.00
CA ALA A 16 0.96 -10.96 1.80
C ALA A 16 1.04 -9.79 0.79
N LEU A 17 1.03 -8.55 1.28
CA LEU A 17 1.19 -7.36 0.44
C LEU A 17 2.54 -7.37 -0.27
N ARG A 18 3.62 -7.70 0.45
CA ARG A 18 4.97 -7.79 -0.12
C ARG A 18 5.07 -8.91 -1.15
N GLU A 19 4.44 -10.05 -0.90
CA GLU A 19 4.39 -11.16 -1.86
C GLU A 19 3.72 -10.76 -3.17
N GLU A 20 2.58 -10.07 -3.11
CA GLU A 20 1.90 -9.55 -4.31
C GLU A 20 2.78 -8.55 -5.07
N ILE A 21 3.43 -7.61 -4.38
CA ILE A 21 4.32 -6.65 -5.02
C ILE A 21 5.54 -7.34 -5.66
N ASN A 22 6.11 -8.35 -4.99
CA ASN A 22 7.29 -9.07 -5.47
C ASN A 22 7.05 -9.82 -6.79
N LYS A 23 5.79 -10.10 -7.16
CA LYS A 23 5.44 -10.65 -8.48
C LYS A 23 5.94 -9.77 -9.63
N SER A 24 6.09 -8.46 -9.41
CA SER A 24 6.55 -7.51 -10.44
C SER A 24 8.02 -7.72 -10.80
N SER A 25 8.80 -8.23 -9.85
CA SER A 25 10.21 -8.56 -10.00
C SER A 25 10.44 -10.01 -10.44
N HIS A 26 9.37 -10.81 -10.58
CA HIS A 26 9.49 -12.21 -10.92
C HIS A 26 9.76 -12.38 -12.43
N PRO A 27 10.69 -13.26 -12.85
CA PRO A 27 11.04 -13.44 -14.26
C PRO A 27 9.86 -13.82 -15.16
N SER A 28 8.88 -14.55 -14.61
CA SER A 28 7.66 -14.94 -15.33
C SER A 28 6.56 -13.87 -15.31
N GLN A 29 6.79 -12.72 -14.67
CA GLN A 29 5.86 -11.59 -14.48
C GLN A 29 4.39 -12.03 -14.30
N PRO A 30 4.08 -12.82 -13.26
CA PRO A 30 2.71 -13.19 -12.97
C PRO A 30 1.86 -11.94 -12.72
N GLU A 31 0.60 -12.00 -13.11
CA GLU A 31 -0.31 -10.86 -13.05
C GLU A 31 -0.44 -10.33 -11.61
N LEU A 32 -0.18 -9.04 -11.42
CA LEU A 32 -0.34 -8.37 -10.14
C LEU A 32 -1.80 -8.04 -9.88
N ASN A 33 -2.30 -8.43 -8.71
CA ASN A 33 -3.62 -8.02 -8.28
C ASN A 33 -3.55 -6.70 -7.50
N TRP A 34 -3.64 -5.59 -8.22
CA TRP A 34 -3.63 -4.25 -7.61
C TRP A 34 -4.78 -3.99 -6.64
N LYS A 35 -5.95 -4.60 -6.87
CA LYS A 35 -7.09 -4.49 -5.93
C LYS A 35 -6.80 -5.20 -4.62
N LEU A 36 -6.07 -6.31 -4.66
CA LEU A 36 -5.63 -7.02 -3.46
C LEU A 36 -4.60 -6.19 -2.69
N VAL A 37 -3.61 -5.60 -3.37
CA VAL A 37 -2.62 -4.71 -2.74
C VAL A 37 -3.31 -3.54 -2.04
N GLU A 38 -4.28 -2.89 -2.70
CA GLU A 38 -5.06 -1.80 -2.11
C GLU A 38 -5.83 -2.27 -0.86
N SER A 39 -6.48 -3.43 -0.94
CA SER A 39 -7.26 -3.99 0.17
C SER A 39 -6.39 -4.36 1.38
N LEU A 40 -5.23 -4.97 1.14
CA LEU A 40 -4.27 -5.33 2.20
C LEU A 40 -3.71 -4.08 2.88
N ALA A 41 -3.37 -3.04 2.11
CA ALA A 41 -2.88 -1.78 2.67
C ALA A 41 -3.93 -1.11 3.57
N LEU A 42 -5.20 -1.05 3.13
CA LEU A 42 -6.30 -0.53 3.94
C LEU A 42 -6.55 -1.36 5.20
N ALA A 43 -6.34 -2.69 5.15
CA ALA A 43 -6.44 -3.55 6.32
C ALA A 43 -5.36 -3.23 7.36
N ILE A 44 -4.11 -3.02 6.92
CA ILE A 44 -3.00 -2.61 7.79
C ILE A 44 -3.30 -1.26 8.43
N PHE A 45 -3.78 -0.26 7.65
CA PHE A 45 -4.12 1.06 8.18
C PHE A 45 -5.18 1.00 9.29
N LYS A 46 -6.19 0.15 9.12
CA LYS A 46 -7.27 -0.01 10.11
C LYS A 46 -6.79 -0.69 11.39
N ALA A 47 -5.93 -1.69 11.27
CA ALA A 47 -5.50 -2.50 12.40
C ALA A 47 -4.36 -1.87 13.20
N HIS A 48 -3.42 -1.22 12.52
CA HIS A 48 -2.13 -0.80 13.11
C HIS A 48 -1.82 0.68 12.93
N GLY A 49 -2.66 1.44 12.22
CA GLY A 49 -2.36 2.80 11.82
C GLY A 49 -1.58 2.86 10.50
N VAL A 50 -1.35 4.07 10.03
CA VAL A 50 -0.72 4.32 8.73
C VAL A 50 0.80 4.39 8.91
N ASP A 51 1.53 3.59 8.15
CA ASP A 51 2.99 3.68 8.02
C ASP A 51 3.40 4.04 6.59
N LEU A 52 4.57 4.64 6.43
CA LEU A 52 5.02 5.19 5.15
C LEU A 52 5.21 4.09 4.09
N HIS A 53 5.62 2.89 4.51
CA HIS A 53 5.91 1.80 3.60
C HIS A 53 4.63 1.27 2.97
N THR A 54 3.62 0.99 3.79
CA THR A 54 2.29 0.57 3.35
C THR A 54 1.57 1.69 2.59
N ALA A 55 1.73 2.96 2.99
CA ALA A 55 1.20 4.13 2.26
C ALA A 55 1.77 4.26 0.85
N THR A 56 3.04 3.92 0.64
CA THR A 56 3.66 3.94 -0.68
C THR A 56 3.06 2.86 -1.59
N TYR A 57 2.87 1.64 -1.08
CA TYR A 57 2.23 0.56 -1.84
C TYR A 57 0.76 0.84 -2.13
N TYR A 58 0.03 1.42 -1.17
CA TYR A 58 -1.34 1.88 -1.37
C TYR A 58 -1.41 2.91 -2.50
N THR A 59 -0.53 3.92 -2.48
CA THR A 59 -0.47 4.97 -3.52
C THR A 59 -0.22 4.37 -4.90
N LEU A 60 0.71 3.42 -5.00
CA LEU A 60 0.98 2.74 -6.26
C LEU A 60 -0.24 1.93 -6.74
N ALA A 61 -0.88 1.16 -5.85
CA ALA A 61 -2.07 0.39 -6.17
C ALA A 61 -3.21 1.30 -6.66
N ARG A 62 -3.49 2.40 -5.94
CA ARG A 62 -4.50 3.41 -6.31
C ARG A 62 -4.21 4.05 -7.65
N THR A 63 -2.95 4.36 -7.93
CA THR A 63 -2.53 4.91 -9.22
C THR A 63 -2.82 3.95 -10.36
N ARG A 64 -2.64 2.64 -10.13
CA ARG A 64 -2.90 1.60 -11.14
C ARG A 64 -4.38 1.28 -11.30
N THR A 65 -5.19 1.38 -10.25
CA THR A 65 -6.63 1.06 -10.27
C THR A 65 -7.50 2.24 -10.68
N HIS A 66 -7.14 3.46 -10.28
CA HIS A 66 -7.95 4.68 -10.45
C HIS A 66 -7.24 5.78 -11.26
N GLY A 67 -6.05 5.52 -11.80
CA GLY A 67 -5.31 6.47 -12.62
C GLY A 67 -4.88 7.71 -11.84
N LEU A 68 -5.02 8.89 -12.46
CA LEU A 68 -4.57 10.17 -11.89
C LEU A 68 -5.27 10.52 -10.57
N ALA A 69 -6.57 10.24 -10.45
CA ALA A 69 -7.30 10.50 -9.21
C ALA A 69 -6.73 9.71 -8.03
N GLY A 70 -6.46 8.41 -8.24
CA GLY A 70 -5.85 7.57 -7.23
C GLY A 70 -4.42 7.99 -6.88
N PHE A 71 -3.66 8.52 -7.84
CA PHE A 71 -2.35 9.10 -7.59
C PHE A 71 -2.43 10.34 -6.69
N CYS A 72 -3.32 11.29 -7.00
CA CYS A 72 -3.52 12.50 -6.20
C CYS A 72 -3.88 12.16 -4.75
N GLU A 73 -4.86 11.27 -4.54
CA GLU A 73 -5.27 10.84 -3.19
C GLU A 73 -4.11 10.18 -2.42
N GLY A 74 -3.31 9.35 -3.09
CA GLY A 74 -2.15 8.70 -2.46
C GLY A 74 -1.05 9.70 -2.11
N VAL A 75 -0.75 10.67 -2.97
CA VAL A 75 0.24 11.72 -2.69
C VAL A 75 -0.22 12.65 -1.57
N GLU A 76 -1.50 13.00 -1.51
CA GLU A 76 -2.06 13.75 -0.38
C GLU A 76 -1.88 13.01 0.95
N LEU A 77 -2.14 11.70 0.96
CA LEU A 77 -1.87 10.86 2.13
C LEU A 77 -0.39 10.90 2.51
N LEU A 78 0.51 10.68 1.54
CA LEU A 78 1.96 10.70 1.78
C LEU A 78 2.44 12.07 2.29
N ALA A 79 1.94 13.16 1.72
CA ALA A 79 2.26 14.51 2.15
C ALA A 79 1.81 14.74 3.60
N ALA A 80 0.60 14.32 3.96
CA ALA A 80 0.08 14.43 5.31
C ALA A 80 0.84 13.57 6.35
N MET A 81 1.59 12.56 5.91
CA MET A 81 2.46 11.77 6.80
C MET A 81 3.85 12.39 7.03
N ILE A 82 4.32 13.21 6.09
CA ILE A 82 5.67 13.80 6.12
C ILE A 82 5.64 15.25 6.65
N SER A 83 4.47 15.89 6.63
CA SER A 83 4.24 17.25 7.14
C SER A 83 4.19 17.29 8.67
#